data_AF-A0A1X1G3B6-F1
#
_entry.id   AF-A0A1X1G3B6-F1
#
_cell.length_a   1.000
_cell.length_b   1.000
_cell.length_c   1.000
_cell.angle_alpha   90.00
_cell.angle_beta   90.00
_cell.angle_gamma   90.00
#
_symmetry.space_group_name_H-M   'P 1'
#
loop_
_entity.id
_entity.type
_entity.pdbx_description
1 polymer ?
#
loop_
_entity_poly.entity_id
_entity_poly.type
_entity_poly.pdbx_seq_one_letter_code
_entity_poly.pdbx_strand_id
1 'polypeptide(L)'
;MIYKRYHTALVFILVLQHLLKDTKLEEKAFNLYADILELEQVPKHQIKSANLYAKRIVQAYDGGEILPPSPFTQSQRLKQIISRGISKVIAYLTG
;
A
#
# COMPACT_ATOMS: atom_id res chain seq x y z
N MET A 1 17.43 -7.68 -18.16
CA MET A 1 17.21 -7.63 -16.70
C MET A 1 16.89 -6.24 -16.18
N ILE A 2 17.53 -5.18 -16.68
CA ILE A 2 17.27 -3.77 -16.32
C ILE A 2 15.78 -3.39 -16.46
N TYR A 3 15.14 -3.82 -17.56
CA TYR A 3 13.70 -3.62 -17.83
C TYR A 3 12.78 -3.98 -16.64
N LYS A 4 12.97 -5.17 -16.04
CA LYS A 4 12.07 -5.66 -14.97
C LYS A 4 12.25 -4.86 -13.68
N ARG A 5 13.44 -4.33 -13.43
CA ARG A 5 13.74 -3.57 -12.21
C ARG A 5 13.00 -2.24 -12.22
N TYR A 6 13.22 -1.42 -13.24
CA TYR A 6 12.64 -0.07 -13.29
C TYR A 6 11.14 -0.09 -13.53
N HIS A 7 10.63 -1.02 -14.35
CA HIS A 7 9.19 -1.18 -14.49
C HIS A 7 8.52 -1.51 -13.14
N THR A 8 9.04 -2.48 -12.40
CA THR A 8 8.50 -2.85 -11.08
C THR A 8 8.60 -1.69 -10.09
N ALA A 9 9.73 -0.97 -10.07
CA ALA A 9 9.92 0.20 -9.21
C ALA A 9 8.89 1.29 -9.53
N LEU A 10 8.68 1.61 -10.81
CA LEU A 10 7.68 2.59 -11.24
C LEU A 10 6.27 2.18 -10.84
N VAL A 11 5.89 0.92 -11.00
CA VAL A 11 4.59 0.41 -10.53
C VAL A 11 4.44 0.65 -9.03
N PHE A 12 5.44 0.28 -8.24
CA PHE A 12 5.39 0.39 -6.79
C PHE A 12 5.30 1.85 -6.32
N ILE A 13 6.09 2.75 -6.93
CA ILE A 13 6.10 4.16 -6.56
C ILE A 13 4.77 4.83 -6.92
N LEU A 14 4.19 4.51 -8.08
CA LEU A 14 2.87 5.02 -8.46
C LEU A 14 1.77 4.56 -7.50
N VAL A 15 1.85 3.32 -7.00
CA VAL A 15 0.96 2.83 -5.94
C VAL A 15 1.20 3.60 -4.64
N LEU A 16 2.46 3.83 -4.25
CA LEU A 16 2.79 4.60 -3.05
C LEU A 16 2.27 6.04 -3.12
N GLN A 17 2.37 6.71 -4.27
CA GLN A 17 1.82 8.06 -4.45
C GLN A 17 0.32 8.09 -4.15
N HIS A 18 -0.44 7.05 -4.55
CA HIS A 18 -1.86 6.93 -4.21
C HIS A 18 -2.08 6.65 -2.73
N LEU A 19 -1.37 5.66 -2.16
CA LEU A 19 -1.57 5.24 -0.76
C LEU A 19 -1.10 6.28 0.26
N LEU A 20 -0.14 7.12 -0.08
CA LEU A 20 0.46 8.13 0.78
C LEU A 20 -0.08 9.53 0.53
N LYS A 21 -1.12 9.66 -0.31
CA LYS A 21 -1.77 10.94 -0.60
C LYS A 21 -2.22 11.63 0.70
N ASP A 22 -2.04 12.94 0.77
CA ASP A 22 -2.36 13.79 1.93
C ASP A 22 -1.52 13.47 3.19
N THR A 23 -0.43 12.71 3.04
CA THR A 23 0.54 12.44 4.11
C THR A 23 1.83 13.23 3.89
N LYS A 24 2.63 13.37 4.95
CA LYS A 24 3.99 13.96 4.88
C LYS A 24 4.97 13.18 3.98
N LEU A 25 4.59 11.99 3.51
CA LEU A 25 5.44 11.14 2.66
C LEU A 25 5.08 11.24 1.18
N GLU A 26 3.98 11.91 0.81
CA GLU A 26 3.54 12.06 -0.58
C GLU A 26 4.64 12.65 -1.46
N GLU A 27 5.21 13.79 -1.04
CA GLU A 27 6.27 14.48 -1.76
C GLU A 27 7.51 13.59 -1.97
N LYS A 28 7.84 12.74 -1.00
CA LYS A 28 8.98 11.80 -1.12
C LYS A 28 8.72 10.74 -2.19
N ALA A 29 7.49 10.26 -2.31
CA ALA A 29 7.10 9.32 -3.37
C ALA A 29 7.10 9.97 -4.75
N PHE A 30 6.73 11.26 -4.85
CA PHE A 30 6.85 12.03 -6.09
C PHE A 30 8.30 12.26 -6.51
N ASN A 31 9.16 12.66 -5.59
CA ASN A 31 10.57 12.91 -5.88
C ASN A 31 11.28 11.64 -6.37
N LEU A 32 11.07 10.50 -5.70
CA LEU A 32 11.66 9.24 -6.12
C LEU A 32 11.19 8.79 -7.52
N TYR A 33 9.93 9.08 -7.88
CA TYR A 33 9.44 8.83 -9.24
C TYR A 33 10.18 9.69 -10.26
N ALA A 34 10.31 10.99 -9.99
CA ALA A 34 11.03 11.92 -10.87
C ALA A 34 12.49 11.51 -11.06
N ASP A 35 13.18 11.19 -9.96
CA ASP A 35 14.58 10.73 -9.99
C ASP A 35 14.77 9.51 -10.90
N ILE A 36 13.86 8.53 -10.84
CA ILE A 36 13.94 7.35 -11.72
C ILE A 36 13.72 7.73 -13.19
N LEU A 37 12.81 8.65 -13.48
CA LEU A 37 12.58 9.06 -14.87
C LEU A 37 13.77 9.81 -15.45
N GLU A 38 14.40 10.67 -14.66
CA GLU A 38 15.52 11.51 -15.09
C GLU A 38 16.83 10.73 -15.17
N LEU A 39 17.18 9.98 -14.12
CA LEU A 39 18.50 9.33 -14.01
C LEU A 39 18.60 8.04 -14.83
N GLU A 40 17.50 7.28 -14.94
CA GLU A 40 17.53 5.93 -15.52
C GLU A 40 16.99 5.88 -16.97
N GLN A 41 16.61 7.04 -17.52
CA GLN A 41 16.14 7.21 -18.91
C GLN A 41 15.07 6.17 -19.31
N VAL A 42 14.09 5.96 -18.44
CA VAL A 42 13.11 4.89 -18.63
C VAL A 42 12.26 5.14 -19.88
N PRO A 43 12.14 4.17 -20.81
CA PRO A 43 11.35 4.34 -22.01
C PRO A 43 9.87 4.65 -21.74
N LYS A 44 9.28 5.56 -22.52
CA LYS A 44 7.86 5.97 -22.39
C LYS A 44 6.86 4.80 -22.34
N HIS A 45 7.10 3.75 -23.12
CA HIS A 45 6.22 2.57 -23.12
C HIS A 45 6.20 1.85 -21.77
N GLN A 46 7.33 1.82 -21.05
CA GLN A 46 7.40 1.23 -19.72
C GLN A 46 6.63 2.07 -18.70
N ILE A 47 6.74 3.40 -18.77
CA ILE A 47 5.98 4.32 -17.92
C ILE A 47 4.48 4.12 -18.13
N LYS A 48 4.04 4.04 -19.40
CA LYS A 48 2.62 3.81 -19.74
C LYS A 48 2.13 2.48 -19.19
N SER A 49 2.91 1.41 -19.35
CA SER A 49 2.56 0.11 -18.79
C SER A 49 2.54 0.13 -17.27
N ALA A 50 3.52 0.75 -16.60
CA ALA A 50 3.60 0.82 -15.14
C ALA A 50 2.38 1.55 -14.55
N ASN A 51 1.94 2.63 -15.18
CA ASN A 51 0.74 3.36 -14.81
C ASN A 51 -0.53 2.48 -14.90
N LEU A 52 -0.67 1.68 -15.97
CA LEU A 52 -1.79 0.75 -16.10
C LEU A 52 -1.80 -0.29 -14.96
N TYR A 53 -0.64 -0.87 -14.63
CA TYR A 53 -0.53 -1.84 -13.54
C TYR A 53 -0.79 -1.21 -12.17
N ALA A 54 -0.23 -0.02 -11.91
CA ALA A 54 -0.45 0.71 -10.67
C ALA A 54 -1.94 1.02 -10.45
N LYS A 55 -2.65 1.48 -11.49
CA LYS A 55 -4.10 1.71 -11.42
C LYS A 55 -4.89 0.46 -11.05
N ARG A 56 -4.53 -0.70 -11.62
CA ARG A 56 -5.18 -1.99 -11.28
C ARG A 56 -4.95 -2.38 -9.83
N ILE A 57 -3.73 -2.22 -9.33
CA ILE A 57 -3.39 -2.50 -7.93
C ILE A 57 -4.17 -1.57 -6.99
N VAL A 58 -4.19 -0.28 -7.30
CA VAL A 58 -4.96 0.72 -6.55
C VAL A 58 -6.45 0.36 -6.51
N GLN A 59 -7.04 0.02 -7.66
CA GLN A 59 -8.45 -0.41 -7.71
C GLN A 59 -8.72 -1.66 -6.88
N ALA A 60 -7.83 -2.66 -6.92
CA ALA A 60 -7.96 -3.88 -6.12
C ALA A 60 -7.76 -3.61 -4.62
N TYR A 61 -6.90 -2.66 -4.24
CA TYR A 61 -6.74 -2.21 -2.87
C TYR A 61 -7.98 -1.46 -2.37
N ASP A 62 -8.44 -0.45 -3.11
CA ASP A 62 -9.62 0.34 -2.77
C ASP A 62 -10.90 -0.51 -2.77
N GLY A 63 -10.97 -1.51 -3.65
CA GLY A 63 -12.05 -2.51 -3.70
C GLY A 63 -11.98 -3.59 -2.62
N GLY A 64 -10.93 -3.61 -1.79
CA GLY A 64 -10.75 -4.58 -0.71
C GLY A 64 -10.32 -5.99 -1.13
N GLU A 65 -9.98 -6.19 -2.40
CA GLU A 65 -9.40 -7.45 -2.90
C GLU A 65 -7.98 -7.65 -2.38
N ILE A 66 -7.21 -6.55 -2.27
CA ILE A 66 -5.89 -6.53 -1.62
C ILE A 66 -6.07 -6.02 -0.20
N LEU A 67 -5.98 -6.92 0.77
CA LEU A 67 -6.03 -6.57 2.18
C LEU A 67 -4.65 -6.14 2.68
N PRO A 68 -4.55 -5.05 3.48
CA PRO A 68 -3.30 -4.72 4.14
C PRO A 68 -2.90 -5.87 5.08
N PRO A 69 -1.60 -6.18 5.19
CA PRO A 69 -1.14 -7.17 6.14
C PRO A 69 -1.57 -6.76 7.55
N SER A 70 -2.10 -7.72 8.31
CA SER A 70 -2.49 -7.43 9.69
C SER A 70 -1.25 -7.03 10.49
N PRO A 71 -1.29 -5.91 11.24
CA PRO A 71 -0.18 -5.54 12.13
C PRO A 71 -0.05 -6.50 13.32
N PHE A 72 -1.01 -7.41 13.48
CA PHE A 72 -1.02 -8.40 14.55
C PHE A 72 -0.66 -9.77 14.00
N THR A 73 0.19 -10.48 14.74
CA THR A 73 0.33 -11.93 14.56
C THR A 73 -1.00 -12.62 14.89
N GLN A 74 -1.25 -13.83 14.36
CA GLN A 74 -2.51 -14.55 14.62
C GLN A 74 -2.83 -14.66 16.12
N SER A 75 -1.81 -14.87 16.96
CA SER A 75 -1.97 -14.95 18.41
C SER A 75 -2.36 -13.61 19.05
N GLN A 76 -1.81 -12.49 18.58
CA GLN A 76 -2.21 -11.15 19.01
C GLN A 76 -3.64 -10.82 18.57
N ARG A 77 -4.03 -11.26 17.38
CA ARG A 77 -5.40 -11.11 16.86
C ARG A 77 -6.41 -11.86 17.72
N LEU A 78 -6.11 -13.12 18.06
CA LEU A 78 -6.91 -13.94 18.98
C LEU A 78 -7.04 -13.28 20.36
N LYS A 79 -5.93 -12.80 20.94
CA LYS A 79 -5.95 -12.10 22.23
C LYS A 79 -6.84 -10.84 22.19
N GLN A 80 -6.81 -10.07 21.10
CA GLN A 80 -7.64 -8.88 20.94
C GLN A 80 -9.13 -9.20 20.80
N ILE A 81 -9.47 -10.28 20.08
CA ILE A 81 -10.87 -10.75 19.96
C ILE A 81 -11.38 -11.17 21.34
N ILE A 82 -10.59 -11.96 22.08
CA ILE A 82 -10.95 -12.42 23.42
C ILE A 82 -11.09 -11.22 24.37
N SER A 83 -10.15 -10.27 24.35
CA SER A 83 -10.22 -9.10 25.24
C SER A 83 -11.46 -8.25 24.97
N ARG A 84 -11.82 -8.02 23.70
CA ARG A 84 -13.04 -7.29 23.32
C ARG A 84 -14.31 -8.01 23.75
N GLY A 85 -14.33 -9.34 23.64
CA GLY A 85 -15.44 -10.17 24.13
C GLY A 85 -15.63 -10.05 25.64
N ILE A 86 -14.53 -10.14 26.40
CA ILE A 86 -14.54 -10.00 27.85
C ILE A 86 -14.98 -8.58 28.26
N SER A 87 -14.46 -7.53 27.62
CA SER A 87 -14.88 -6.15 27.91
C SER A 87 -16.37 -5.91 27.67
N LYS A 88 -16.96 -6.51 26.62
CA LYS A 88 -18.41 -6.43 26.38
C LYS A 88 -19.23 -7.10 27.48
N VAL A 89 -18.79 -8.28 27.93
CA VAL A 89 -19.47 -9.02 29.00
C VAL A 89 -19.38 -8.27 30.32
N ILE A 90 -18.21 -7.72 30.66
CA ILE A 90 -18.05 -6.90 31.87
C ILE A 90 -18.94 -5.67 31.81
N ALA A 91 -18.95 -4.94 30.69
CA ALA A 91 -19.80 -3.76 30.52
C ALA A 91 -21.30 -4.08 30.65
N TYR A 92 -21.75 -5.25 30.20
CA TYR A 92 -23.12 -5.73 30.38
C TYR A 92 -23.46 -6.12 31.82
N LEU A 93 -22.47 -6.55 32.61
CA LEU A 93 -22.68 -6.97 34.01
C LEU A 93 -22.54 -5.81 35.01
N THR A 94 -21.88 -4.72 34.63
CA THR A 94 -21.63 -3.55 35.51
C THR A 94 -22.44 -2.29 35.14
N GLY A 95 -23.24 -2.35 34.07
CA GLY A 95 -24.18 -1.29 33.67
C GLY A 95 -25.61 -1.73 33.89
#